data_AF-A0A7S0UZA5-F1
#
_entry.id   AF-A0A7S0UZA5-F1
#
_cell.length_a   1.000
_cell.length_b   1.000
_cell.length_c   1.000
_cell.angle_alpha   90.00
_cell.angle_beta   90.00
_cell.angle_gamma   90.00
#
_symmetry.space_group_name_H-M   'P 1'
#
loop_
_entity.id
_entity.type
_entity.pdbx_description
1 polymer ?
#
loop_
_entity_poly.entity_id
_entity_poly.type
_entity_poly.pdbx_seq_one_letter_code
_entity_poly.pdbx_strand_id
1 'polypeptide(L)'
;MALAKSLMFDAAIVGPSVAIAAMKSRCESYASGIAIGGGVALGALLISKFVRGSISGSFPSFFSSSTIHTSASASSSTSTSGIPGPEQVFNLIKKRRSVFPRDYNGQPVSRDIINKLLEAGNWAPSNGLSQPYRFVVFEGEERYKLQDIMVELLRSKSPPEEAEQRVKRFERKRVHWPKVPTMIALCCKLDYSDDESLSKKKRNPEWEEFCSVGACTQNMMLLATSYGIASYWASFPDIVREADEFKQFLGISTKDRCLGFLILGQSDVIDSYRGARKDVADKTVFRE
;
A
#
# COMPACT_ATOMS: atom_id res chain seq x y z
N MET A 1 -24.47 -19.52 -22.23
CA MET A 1 -23.76 -19.33 -20.95
C MET A 1 -24.68 -19.21 -19.74
N ALA A 2 -25.84 -18.53 -19.81
CA ALA A 2 -26.77 -18.44 -18.67
C ALA A 2 -27.39 -19.79 -18.24
N LEU A 3 -27.68 -20.69 -19.19
CA LEU A 3 -28.24 -22.02 -18.93
C LEU A 3 -27.27 -22.93 -18.13
N ALA A 4 -25.97 -22.86 -18.44
CA ALA A 4 -24.93 -23.66 -17.78
C ALA A 4 -24.69 -23.22 -16.32
N LYS A 5 -24.84 -21.91 -16.03
CA LYS A 5 -24.75 -21.37 -14.66
C LYS A 5 -25.97 -21.76 -13.80
N SER A 6 -27.17 -21.79 -14.39
CA SER A 6 -28.37 -22.27 -13.68
C SER A 6 -28.32 -23.76 -13.38
N LEU A 7 -27.83 -24.59 -14.32
CA LEU A 7 -27.72 -26.04 -14.15
C LEU A 7 -26.71 -26.47 -13.07
N MET A 8 -25.63 -25.71 -12.87
CA MET A 8 -24.65 -26.01 -11.82
C MET A 8 -25.12 -25.58 -10.42
N PHE A 9 -26.05 -24.62 -10.33
CA PHE A 9 -26.61 -24.18 -9.05
C PHE A 9 -27.60 -25.20 -8.46
N ASP A 10 -28.44 -25.80 -9.31
CA ASP A 10 -29.43 -26.81 -8.86
C ASP A 10 -28.77 -28.13 -8.40
N ALA A 11 -27.62 -28.50 -8.97
CA ALA A 11 -26.89 -29.73 -8.62
C ALA A 11 -26.21 -29.68 -7.23
N ALA A 12 -25.96 -28.49 -6.70
CA ALA A 12 -25.30 -28.31 -5.41
C ALA A 12 -26.25 -28.45 -4.20
N ILE A 13 -27.57 -28.40 -4.42
CA ILE A 13 -28.56 -28.29 -3.32
C ILE A 13 -29.38 -29.58 -3.14
N VAL A 14 -29.70 -30.34 -4.19
CA VAL A 14 -30.75 -31.38 -4.14
C VAL A 14 -30.24 -32.82 -4.34
N GLY A 15 -28.92 -33.00 -4.48
CA GLY A 15 -28.29 -34.31 -4.66
C GLY A 15 -28.46 -34.90 -6.08
N PRO A 16 -27.60 -35.87 -6.46
CA PRO A 16 -27.41 -36.27 -7.85
C PRO A 16 -28.65 -36.92 -8.50
N SER A 17 -29.46 -37.65 -7.74
CA SER A 17 -30.64 -38.36 -8.26
C SER A 17 -31.77 -37.42 -8.68
N VAL A 18 -31.95 -36.30 -7.97
CA VAL A 18 -33.02 -35.31 -8.28
C VAL A 18 -32.59 -34.39 -9.43
N ALA A 19 -31.30 -34.06 -9.50
CA ALA A 19 -30.72 -33.30 -10.61
C ALA A 19 -30.87 -34.05 -11.96
N ILE A 20 -30.71 -35.39 -11.96
CA ILE A 20 -30.86 -36.22 -13.16
C ILE A 20 -32.33 -36.26 -13.65
N ALA A 21 -33.31 -36.33 -12.74
CA ALA A 21 -34.73 -36.31 -13.09
C ALA A 21 -35.16 -34.93 -13.65
N ALA A 22 -34.68 -33.84 -13.05
CA ALA A 22 -34.92 -32.48 -13.52
C ALA A 22 -34.27 -32.20 -14.89
N MET A 23 -33.08 -32.76 -15.16
CA MET A 23 -32.42 -32.67 -16.47
C MET A 23 -33.18 -33.42 -17.56
N LYS A 24 -33.72 -34.62 -17.28
CA LYS A 24 -34.51 -35.38 -18.26
C LYS A 24 -35.77 -34.62 -18.70
N SER A 25 -36.54 -34.09 -17.74
CA SER A 25 -37.77 -33.34 -18.03
C SER A 25 -37.51 -32.06 -18.84
N ARG A 26 -36.42 -31.33 -18.57
CA ARG A 26 -36.09 -30.09 -19.32
C ARG A 26 -35.47 -30.37 -20.70
N CYS A 27 -34.77 -31.48 -20.89
CA CYS A 27 -34.28 -31.89 -22.21
C CYS A 27 -35.42 -32.30 -23.15
N GLU A 28 -36.46 -32.96 -22.65
CA GLU A 28 -37.64 -33.33 -23.43
C GLU A 28 -38.44 -32.09 -23.89
N SER A 29 -38.54 -31.07 -23.05
CA SER A 29 -39.19 -29.78 -23.40
C SER A 29 -38.40 -28.95 -24.43
N TYR A 30 -37.08 -29.18 -24.58
CA TYR A 30 -36.24 -28.49 -25.55
C TYR A 30 -36.21 -29.18 -26.92
N ALA A 31 -36.46 -30.50 -26.97
CA ALA A 31 -36.50 -31.25 -28.22
C ALA A 31 -37.74 -30.95 -29.08
N SER A 32 -38.79 -30.34 -28.51
CA SER A 32 -40.03 -29.97 -29.21
C SER A 32 -40.03 -28.55 -29.81
N GLY A 33 -38.96 -27.77 -29.65
CA GLY A 33 -38.92 -26.38 -30.10
C GLY A 33 -37.56 -25.97 -30.62
N ILE A 34 -37.52 -25.61 -31.91
CA ILE A 34 -36.45 -24.89 -32.62
C ILE A 34 -35.39 -25.79 -33.29
N ALA A 35 -35.56 -25.95 -34.60
CA ALA A 35 -34.48 -26.14 -35.55
C ALA A 35 -33.69 -24.83 -35.71
N ILE A 36 -32.36 -24.88 -35.73
CA ILE A 36 -31.40 -24.04 -36.49
C ILE A 36 -29.97 -24.28 -35.95
N GLY A 37 -29.03 -24.59 -36.84
CA GLY A 37 -27.62 -24.18 -36.73
C GLY A 37 -26.64 -25.17 -36.10
N GLY A 38 -25.82 -25.82 -36.94
CA GLY A 38 -24.77 -26.76 -36.53
C GLY A 38 -23.72 -26.15 -35.61
N GLY A 39 -23.51 -26.79 -34.45
CA GLY A 39 -22.50 -26.41 -33.46
C GLY A 39 -22.70 -27.07 -32.09
N VAL A 40 -23.92 -27.53 -31.78
CA VAL A 40 -24.26 -28.16 -30.48
C VAL A 40 -24.18 -29.69 -30.51
N ALA A 41 -23.97 -30.30 -31.68
CA ALA A 41 -24.04 -31.75 -31.88
C ALA A 41 -22.88 -32.57 -31.25
N LEU A 42 -21.74 -31.94 -30.92
CA LEU A 42 -20.59 -32.67 -30.34
C LEU A 42 -20.70 -32.83 -28.81
N GLY A 43 -21.35 -31.89 -28.12
CA GLY A 43 -21.52 -31.92 -26.67
C GLY A 43 -22.59 -32.92 -26.20
N ALA A 44 -23.67 -33.08 -26.97
CA ALA A 44 -24.76 -34.01 -26.65
C ALA A 44 -24.37 -35.49 -26.84
N LEU A 45 -23.40 -35.78 -27.73
CA LEU A 45 -22.98 -37.16 -28.02
C LEU A 45 -22.06 -37.76 -26.94
N LEU A 46 -21.29 -36.92 -26.24
CA LEU A 46 -20.37 -37.36 -25.16
C LEU A 46 -21.11 -37.66 -23.86
N ILE A 47 -22.23 -36.97 -23.59
CA ILE A 47 -23.04 -37.18 -22.39
C ILE A 47 -23.92 -38.44 -22.52
N SER A 48 -24.35 -38.81 -23.73
CA SER A 48 -25.17 -40.03 -23.94
C SER A 48 -24.38 -41.34 -23.74
N LYS A 49 -23.05 -41.32 -23.98
CA LYS A 49 -22.17 -42.48 -23.75
C LYS A 49 -21.77 -42.66 -22.29
N PHE A 50 -21.81 -41.61 -21.47
CA PHE A 50 -21.53 -41.72 -20.03
C PHE A 50 -22.74 -42.23 -19.23
N VAL A 51 -23.97 -42.02 -19.74
CA VAL A 51 -25.22 -42.40 -19.07
C VAL A 51 -25.69 -43.83 -19.41
N ARG A 52 -25.20 -44.43 -20.50
CA ARG A 52 -25.49 -45.84 -20.86
C ARG A 52 -24.30 -46.73 -20.54
N GLY A 53 -24.20 -47.17 -19.29
CA GLY A 53 -23.24 -48.19 -18.87
C GLY A 53 -23.35 -49.46 -19.73
N SER A 54 -22.32 -49.73 -20.54
CA SER A 54 -22.08 -51.01 -21.21
C SER A 54 -20.70 -50.99 -21.86
N ILE A 55 -19.64 -51.32 -21.12
CA ILE A 55 -18.52 -52.14 -21.62
C ILE A 55 -18.04 -53.03 -20.46
N SER A 56 -18.32 -54.32 -20.59
CA SER A 56 -17.75 -55.44 -19.85
C SER A 56 -16.44 -55.88 -20.52
N GLY A 57 -15.33 -56.01 -19.77
CA GLY A 57 -14.11 -56.62 -20.30
C GLY A 57 -12.86 -56.43 -19.44
N SER A 58 -12.58 -57.44 -18.61
CA SER A 58 -11.30 -57.97 -18.09
C SER A 58 -10.12 -57.05 -17.72
N PHE A 59 -9.79 -57.11 -16.42
CA PHE A 59 -8.51 -56.73 -15.79
C PHE A 59 -7.31 -57.51 -16.36
N PRO A 60 -6.12 -56.89 -16.41
CA PRO A 60 -5.01 -57.43 -15.65
C PRO A 60 -4.34 -56.38 -14.74
N SER A 61 -4.02 -56.83 -13.55
CA SER A 61 -3.29 -56.14 -12.49
C SER A 61 -1.79 -55.98 -12.81
N PHE A 62 -1.28 -54.75 -12.80
CA PHE A 62 0.09 -54.47 -12.39
C PHE A 62 0.11 -53.17 -11.58
N PHE A 63 0.37 -53.31 -10.29
CA PHE A 63 0.65 -52.21 -9.37
C PHE A 63 1.96 -51.52 -9.76
N SER A 64 1.93 -50.20 -9.88
CA SER A 64 3.09 -49.36 -9.55
C SER A 64 2.56 -48.07 -8.93
N SER A 65 2.86 -47.88 -7.65
CA SER A 65 2.49 -46.72 -6.86
C SER A 65 3.31 -45.50 -7.29
N SER A 66 2.64 -44.48 -7.79
CA SER A 66 3.15 -43.11 -7.76
C SER A 66 2.10 -42.19 -7.14
N THR A 67 2.42 -41.74 -5.94
CA THR A 67 1.70 -40.73 -5.16
C THR A 67 1.52 -39.47 -6.00
N ILE A 68 0.29 -39.21 -6.47
CA ILE A 68 -0.07 -37.93 -7.06
C ILE A 68 -0.25 -36.94 -5.92
N HIS A 69 0.76 -36.09 -5.71
CA HIS A 69 0.59 -34.87 -4.93
C HIS A 69 -0.52 -34.04 -5.58
N THR A 70 -1.63 -33.90 -4.88
CA THR A 70 -2.71 -32.99 -5.25
C THR A 70 -2.23 -31.56 -5.02
N SER A 71 -1.55 -30.98 -6.01
CA SER A 71 -1.31 -29.54 -6.03
C SER A 71 -2.63 -28.85 -6.33
N ALA A 72 -3.22 -28.21 -5.31
CA ALA A 72 -4.32 -27.29 -5.49
C ALA A 72 -3.84 -26.10 -6.34
N SER A 73 -4.08 -26.15 -7.65
CA SER A 73 -3.91 -24.99 -8.52
C SER A 73 -5.15 -24.09 -8.41
N ALA A 74 -5.13 -23.19 -7.43
CA ALA A 74 -6.09 -22.09 -7.37
C ALA A 74 -5.39 -20.80 -7.82
N SER A 75 -5.66 -20.42 -9.06
CA SER A 75 -6.06 -19.07 -9.49
C SER A 75 -5.51 -18.81 -10.90
N SER A 76 -6.42 -18.87 -11.87
CA SER A 76 -6.23 -18.33 -13.20
C SER A 76 -5.95 -16.84 -13.09
N SER A 77 -4.68 -16.45 -13.23
CA SER A 77 -4.27 -15.05 -13.34
C SER A 77 -4.69 -14.53 -14.71
N THR A 78 -5.86 -13.90 -14.79
CA THR A 78 -6.14 -12.93 -15.85
C THR A 78 -5.14 -11.79 -15.72
N SER A 79 -4.14 -11.78 -16.59
CA SER A 79 -3.10 -10.76 -16.67
C SER A 79 -3.72 -9.41 -17.03
N THR A 80 -4.07 -8.62 -16.01
CA THR A 80 -4.38 -7.21 -16.15
C THR A 80 -3.06 -6.45 -16.26
N SER A 81 -2.67 -6.14 -17.49
CA SER A 81 -1.80 -5.01 -17.90
C SER A 81 -0.97 -4.34 -16.79
N GLY A 82 0.28 -4.77 -16.56
CA GLY A 82 1.27 -4.03 -15.75
C GLY A 82 0.93 -3.70 -14.29
N ILE A 83 -0.26 -4.07 -13.79
CA ILE A 83 -0.69 -3.81 -12.43
C ILE A 83 -0.07 -4.89 -11.53
N PRO A 84 0.64 -4.51 -10.45
CA PRO A 84 1.18 -5.48 -9.51
C PRO A 84 0.07 -6.35 -8.90
N GLY A 85 0.33 -7.66 -8.79
CA GLY A 85 -0.62 -8.57 -8.16
C GLY A 85 -0.83 -8.24 -6.66
N PRO A 86 -1.99 -8.61 -6.08
CA PRO A 86 -2.32 -8.31 -4.68
C PRO A 86 -1.22 -8.72 -3.68
N GLU A 87 -0.66 -9.92 -3.83
CA GLU A 87 0.41 -10.42 -2.97
C GLU A 87 1.70 -9.62 -3.11
N GLN A 88 2.02 -9.10 -4.29
CA GLN A 88 3.23 -8.28 -4.48
C GLN A 88 3.12 -6.96 -3.71
N VAL A 89 1.96 -6.30 -3.82
CA VAL A 89 1.68 -5.06 -3.09
C VAL A 89 1.64 -5.31 -1.59
N PHE A 90 0.93 -6.35 -1.16
CA PHE A 90 0.82 -6.69 0.27
C PHE A 90 2.18 -7.02 0.88
N ASN A 91 3.03 -7.75 0.16
CA ASN A 91 4.39 -8.05 0.61
C ASN A 91 5.27 -6.79 0.66
N LEU A 92 5.15 -5.86 -0.30
CA LEU A 92 5.86 -4.57 -0.23
C LEU A 92 5.46 -3.78 1.03
N ILE A 93 4.14 -3.66 1.29
CA ILE A 93 3.61 -3.00 2.48
C ILE A 93 4.14 -3.66 3.76
N LYS A 94 4.17 -5.00 3.81
CA LYS A 94 4.69 -5.76 4.95
C LYS A 94 6.20 -5.69 5.10
N LYS A 95 6.96 -5.48 4.02
CA LYS A 95 8.43 -5.35 4.05
C LYS A 95 8.90 -3.96 4.46
N ARG A 96 8.12 -2.90 4.22
CA ARG A 96 8.49 -1.53 4.61
C ARG A 96 8.86 -1.45 6.10
N ARG A 97 10.03 -0.87 6.39
CA ARG A 97 10.51 -0.61 7.76
C ARG A 97 10.83 0.85 7.97
N SER A 98 10.77 1.25 9.24
CA SER A 98 11.25 2.54 9.70
C SER A 98 12.69 2.33 10.16
N VAL A 99 13.65 2.59 9.27
CA VAL A 99 15.07 2.35 9.52
C VAL A 99 15.66 3.62 10.10
N PHE A 100 16.23 3.57 11.31
CA PHE A 100 16.63 4.77 12.02
C PHE A 100 17.96 5.36 11.50
N PRO A 101 18.13 6.70 11.53
CA PRO A 101 19.34 7.39 11.07
C PRO A 101 20.68 6.85 11.58
N ARG A 102 20.71 6.28 12.79
CA ARG A 102 21.92 5.69 13.38
C ARG A 102 22.51 4.53 12.56
N ASP A 103 21.66 3.86 11.79
CA ASP A 103 22.00 2.68 10.98
C ASP A 103 22.21 3.04 9.50
N TYR A 104 22.25 4.34 9.16
CA TYR A 104 22.57 4.79 7.81
C TYR A 104 24.08 4.79 7.61
N ASN A 105 24.54 4.63 6.37
CA ASN A 105 25.97 4.53 6.04
C ASN A 105 26.55 5.77 5.35
N GLY A 106 25.76 6.85 5.19
CA GLY A 106 26.21 8.11 4.61
C GLY A 106 26.26 8.16 3.09
N GLN A 107 26.01 7.05 2.39
CA GLN A 107 25.94 7.05 0.93
C GLN A 107 24.75 7.89 0.43
N PRO A 108 24.93 8.70 -0.63
CA PRO A 108 23.87 9.55 -1.14
C PRO A 108 22.73 8.74 -1.75
N VAL A 109 21.52 9.32 -1.72
CA VAL A 109 20.39 8.86 -2.54
C VAL A 109 20.38 9.71 -3.81
N SER A 110 20.23 9.08 -4.97
CA SER A 110 20.25 9.84 -6.22
C SER A 110 19.07 10.80 -6.32
N ARG A 111 19.30 11.96 -6.95
CA ARG A 111 18.26 12.98 -7.15
C ARG A 111 17.06 12.43 -7.95
N ASP A 112 17.32 11.57 -8.92
CA ASP A 112 16.26 10.93 -9.71
C ASP A 112 15.34 10.07 -8.85
N ILE A 113 15.92 9.30 -7.91
CA ILE A 113 15.09 8.53 -6.99
C ILE A 113 14.31 9.46 -6.08
N ILE A 114 14.92 10.51 -5.51
CA ILE A 114 14.22 11.49 -4.67
C ILE A 114 13.03 12.10 -5.43
N ASN A 115 13.22 12.50 -6.69
CA ASN A 115 12.16 13.03 -7.54
C ASN A 115 11.05 12.00 -7.77
N LYS A 116 11.39 10.72 -7.99
CA LYS A 116 10.41 9.64 -8.09
C LYS A 116 9.65 9.41 -6.79
N LEU A 117 10.29 9.54 -5.63
CA LEU A 117 9.63 9.47 -4.33
C LEU A 117 8.61 10.61 -4.19
N LEU A 118 9.02 11.85 -4.47
CA LEU A 118 8.13 13.03 -4.43
C LEU A 118 6.92 12.86 -5.36
N GLU A 119 7.15 12.36 -6.58
CA GLU A 119 6.07 12.05 -7.52
C GLU A 119 5.13 10.97 -6.97
N ALA A 120 5.64 9.90 -6.36
CA ALA A 120 4.79 8.89 -5.71
C ALA A 120 3.95 9.48 -4.56
N GLY A 121 4.52 10.40 -3.79
CA GLY A 121 3.79 11.17 -2.78
C GLY A 121 2.65 12.01 -3.39
N ASN A 122 2.91 12.63 -4.54
CA ASN A 122 1.95 13.46 -5.28
C ASN A 122 0.72 12.69 -5.79
N TRP A 123 0.81 11.37 -5.92
CA TRP A 123 -0.34 10.50 -6.26
C TRP A 123 -1.21 10.11 -5.05
N ALA A 124 -1.02 10.74 -3.89
CA ALA A 124 -1.87 10.50 -2.73
C ALA A 124 -3.28 11.07 -2.88
N PRO A 125 -4.30 10.42 -2.28
CA PRO A 125 -5.64 10.98 -2.25
C PRO A 125 -5.68 12.25 -1.40
N SER A 126 -6.51 13.20 -1.82
CA SER A 126 -6.84 14.40 -1.04
C SER A 126 -8.30 14.79 -1.25
N ASN A 127 -8.99 15.17 -0.17
CA ASN A 127 -10.40 15.54 -0.25
C ASN A 127 -10.57 16.83 -1.07
N GLY A 128 -11.56 16.86 -1.97
CA GLY A 128 -11.76 18.00 -2.87
C GLY A 128 -10.58 18.31 -3.81
N LEU A 129 -9.66 17.34 -3.98
CA LEU A 129 -8.42 17.48 -4.73
C LEU A 129 -7.57 18.67 -4.21
N SER A 130 -7.46 18.81 -2.88
CA SER A 130 -6.74 19.91 -2.23
C SER A 130 -5.23 19.82 -2.37
N GLN A 131 -4.66 18.61 -2.48
CA GLN A 131 -3.22 18.35 -2.60
C GLN A 131 -2.37 19.21 -1.64
N PRO A 132 -2.58 19.09 -0.31
CA PRO A 132 -2.05 20.04 0.67
C PRO A 132 -0.55 19.87 0.92
N TYR A 133 0.04 18.76 0.50
CA TYR A 133 1.43 18.42 0.78
C TYR A 133 2.38 19.41 0.08
N ARG A 134 3.36 19.91 0.84
CA ARG A 134 4.47 20.74 0.37
C ARG A 134 5.77 20.15 0.92
N PHE A 135 6.83 20.18 0.12
CA PHE A 135 8.09 19.54 0.46
C PHE A 135 9.23 20.55 0.46
N VAL A 136 10.11 20.47 1.46
CA VAL A 136 11.38 21.19 1.47
C VAL A 136 12.49 20.15 1.62
N VAL A 137 13.37 20.04 0.62
CA VAL A 137 14.40 19.01 0.56
C VAL A 137 15.73 19.59 1.03
N PHE A 138 16.29 19.02 2.09
CA PHE A 138 17.57 19.40 2.69
C PHE A 138 18.64 18.37 2.34
N GLU A 139 19.70 18.83 1.69
CA GLU A 139 20.88 18.06 1.30
C GLU A 139 22.15 18.90 1.52
N GLY A 140 23.33 18.28 1.41
CA GLY A 140 24.60 19.01 1.45
C GLY A 140 24.82 19.74 2.77
N GLU A 141 25.03 21.05 2.72
CA GLU A 141 25.22 21.89 3.91
C GLU A 141 23.89 22.35 4.55
N GLU A 142 22.80 22.41 3.77
CA GLU A 142 21.49 22.86 4.26
C GLU A 142 20.93 21.96 5.36
N ARG A 143 21.29 20.67 5.35
CA ARG A 143 20.94 19.74 6.44
C ARG A 143 21.58 20.10 7.78
N TYR A 144 22.71 20.82 7.78
CA TYR A 144 23.34 21.30 9.02
C TYR A 144 22.68 22.58 9.50
N LYS A 145 22.37 23.52 8.60
CA LYS A 145 21.59 24.73 8.92
C LYS A 145 20.23 24.38 9.55
N LEU A 146 19.56 23.36 9.01
CA LEU A 146 18.33 22.79 9.58
C LEU A 146 18.52 22.36 11.04
N GLN A 147 19.65 21.75 11.38
CA GLN A 147 19.93 21.29 12.74
C GLN A 147 20.29 22.45 13.67
N ASP A 148 21.03 23.44 13.19
CA ASP A 148 21.42 24.61 13.96
C ASP A 148 20.21 25.41 14.40
N ILE A 149 19.30 25.73 13.47
CA ILE A 149 18.06 26.43 13.82
C ILE A 149 17.17 25.60 14.75
N MET A 150 17.15 24.27 14.60
CA MET A 150 16.40 23.41 15.53
C MET A 150 16.95 23.48 16.95
N VAL A 151 18.28 23.49 17.12
CA VAL A 151 18.92 23.58 18.44
C VAL A 151 18.69 24.96 19.05
N GLU A 152 18.85 26.02 18.26
CA GLU A 152 18.61 27.39 18.68
C GLU A 152 17.17 27.58 19.18
N LEU A 153 16.18 27.18 18.37
CA LEU A 153 14.77 27.30 18.73
C LEU A 153 14.37 26.37 19.85
N LEU A 154 14.94 25.17 19.92
CA LEU A 154 14.70 24.26 21.04
C LEU A 154 15.21 24.87 22.35
N ARG A 155 16.35 25.57 22.32
CA ARG A 155 16.88 26.28 23.50
C ARG A 155 16.02 27.49 23.87
N SER A 156 15.63 28.31 22.90
CA SER A 156 14.95 29.58 23.16
C SER A 156 13.46 29.45 23.48
N LYS A 157 12.77 28.47 22.88
CA LYS A 157 11.32 28.30 23.05
C LYS A 157 10.96 27.36 24.20
N SER A 158 11.86 26.46 24.61
CA SER A 158 11.59 25.53 25.73
C SER A 158 11.54 26.27 27.07
N PRO A 159 10.80 25.74 28.06
CA PRO A 159 10.87 26.22 29.44
C PRO A 159 12.33 26.26 29.91
N PRO A 160 12.80 27.35 30.56
CA PRO A 160 14.21 27.51 30.92
C PRO A 160 14.81 26.33 31.70
N GLU A 161 14.02 25.73 32.60
CA GLU A 161 14.41 24.58 33.41
C GLU A 161 14.60 23.28 32.61
N GLU A 162 13.97 23.15 31.44
CA GLU A 162 14.06 21.96 30.59
C GLU A 162 14.96 22.15 29.36
N ALA A 163 15.20 23.40 28.96
CA ALA A 163 15.81 23.75 27.67
C ALA A 163 17.13 23.02 27.42
N GLU A 164 18.06 23.05 28.36
CA GLU A 164 19.38 22.43 28.19
C GLU A 164 19.29 20.89 28.16
N GLN A 165 18.39 20.29 28.93
CA GLN A 165 18.16 18.84 28.88
C GLN A 165 17.60 18.40 27.53
N ARG A 166 16.66 19.18 26.97
CA ARG A 166 16.05 18.93 25.66
C ARG A 166 17.08 19.09 24.54
N VAL A 167 17.89 20.15 24.58
CA VAL A 167 19.01 20.38 23.65
C VAL A 167 20.00 19.22 23.73
N LYS A 168 20.45 18.82 24.92
CA LYS A 168 21.36 17.68 25.10
C LYS A 168 20.79 16.37 24.54
N ARG A 169 19.48 16.13 24.69
CA ARG A 169 18.81 14.97 24.10
C ARG A 169 18.80 15.03 22.58
N PHE A 170 18.59 16.20 21.99
CA PHE A 170 18.62 16.40 20.55
C PHE A 170 20.04 16.22 19.99
N GLU A 171 21.04 16.85 20.62
CA GLU A 171 22.46 16.75 20.25
C GLU A 171 22.98 15.30 20.29
N ARG A 172 22.53 14.49 21.25
CA ARG A 172 22.84 13.04 21.26
C ARG A 172 22.36 12.29 20.02
N LYS A 173 21.26 12.73 19.40
CA LYS A 173 20.79 12.18 18.12
C LYS A 173 21.56 12.81 16.96
N ARG A 174 22.06 14.03 17.15
CA ARG A 174 22.78 14.82 16.14
C ARG A 174 24.02 14.15 15.60
N VAL A 175 24.70 13.38 16.45
CA VAL A 175 25.88 12.58 16.09
C VAL A 175 25.67 11.62 14.91
N HIS A 176 24.42 11.22 14.64
CA HIS A 176 24.10 10.32 13.53
C HIS A 176 23.73 11.06 12.23
N TRP A 177 23.36 12.34 12.30
CA TRP A 177 22.92 13.11 11.12
C TRP A 177 23.97 13.32 10.03
N PRO A 178 25.29 13.34 10.29
CA PRO A 178 26.27 13.36 9.20
C PRO A 178 26.10 12.18 8.23
N LYS A 179 25.59 11.04 8.71
CA LYS A 179 25.29 9.83 7.91
C LYS A 179 23.96 9.92 7.16
N VAL A 180 23.19 10.99 7.32
CA VAL A 180 21.90 11.18 6.67
C VAL A 180 22.06 12.09 5.45
N PRO A 181 22.01 11.56 4.22
CA PRO A 181 22.24 12.35 3.01
C PRO A 181 21.11 13.34 2.73
N THR A 182 19.84 12.95 3.00
CA THR A 182 18.66 13.72 2.58
C THR A 182 17.60 13.73 3.68
N MET A 183 17.04 14.91 3.96
CA MET A 183 15.84 15.07 4.78
C MET A 183 14.80 15.87 4.00
N ILE A 184 13.55 15.44 4.04
CA ILE A 184 12.44 16.13 3.37
C ILE A 184 11.45 16.59 4.44
N ALA A 185 11.30 17.90 4.63
CA ALA A 185 10.22 18.44 5.47
C ALA A 185 8.87 18.12 4.81
N LEU A 186 7.94 17.59 5.62
CA LEU A 186 6.59 17.23 5.22
C LEU A 186 5.65 18.32 5.71
N CYS A 187 5.38 19.30 4.86
CA CYS A 187 4.53 20.44 5.18
C CYS A 187 3.11 20.23 4.67
N CYS A 188 2.14 20.77 5.40
CA CYS A 188 0.72 20.76 5.09
C CYS A 188 0.27 22.21 4.90
N LYS A 189 -0.07 22.57 3.65
CA LYS A 189 -0.66 23.85 3.32
C LYS A 189 -2.09 23.88 3.87
N LEU A 190 -2.31 24.80 4.81
CA LEU A 190 -3.61 25.12 5.35
C LEU A 190 -4.01 26.53 4.94
N ASP A 191 -3.06 27.45 4.81
CA ASP A 191 -3.34 28.79 4.31
C ASP A 191 -3.49 28.77 2.79
N TYR A 192 -4.70 29.04 2.31
CA TYR A 192 -5.03 29.08 0.88
C TYR A 192 -5.15 30.51 0.35
N SER A 193 -4.89 31.53 1.18
CA SER A 193 -5.08 32.94 0.79
C SER A 193 -4.23 33.38 -0.41
N ASP A 194 -3.08 32.74 -0.59
CA ASP A 194 -2.12 32.95 -1.66
C ASP A 194 -2.33 32.01 -2.87
N ASP A 195 -3.31 31.10 -2.81
CA ASP A 195 -3.61 30.14 -3.87
C ASP A 195 -5.03 30.40 -4.42
N GLU A 196 -5.12 31.03 -5.58
CA GLU A 196 -6.41 31.38 -6.19
C GLU A 196 -7.28 30.13 -6.46
N SER A 197 -6.64 28.99 -6.76
CA SER A 197 -7.35 27.75 -7.08
C SER A 197 -7.97 27.09 -5.85
N LEU A 198 -7.40 27.34 -4.67
CA LEU A 198 -7.86 26.77 -3.39
C LEU A 198 -8.67 27.76 -2.55
N SER A 199 -8.38 29.07 -2.61
CA SER A 199 -9.05 30.12 -1.84
C SER A 199 -10.56 30.20 -2.09
N LYS A 200 -11.01 29.84 -3.29
CA LYS A 200 -12.44 29.81 -3.67
C LYS A 200 -13.15 28.53 -3.22
N LYS A 201 -12.42 27.50 -2.80
CA LYS A 201 -12.98 26.23 -2.35
C LYS A 201 -13.33 26.26 -0.86
N LYS A 202 -14.31 25.47 -0.47
CA LYS A 202 -14.58 25.19 0.95
C LYS A 202 -13.35 24.51 1.56
N ARG A 203 -12.84 25.04 2.68
CA ARG A 203 -11.71 24.45 3.40
C ARG A 203 -12.11 23.12 4.02
N ASN A 204 -11.29 22.10 3.83
CA ASN A 204 -11.43 20.85 4.56
C ASN A 204 -11.01 21.04 6.02
N PRO A 205 -11.56 20.25 6.95
CA PRO A 205 -11.01 20.13 8.30
C PRO A 205 -9.52 19.79 8.27
N GLU A 206 -8.74 20.35 9.20
CA GLU A 206 -7.27 20.15 9.22
C GLU A 206 -6.86 18.67 9.25
N TRP A 207 -7.61 17.84 9.99
CA TRP A 207 -7.32 16.42 10.10
C TRP A 207 -7.41 15.66 8.77
N GLU A 208 -8.27 16.10 7.83
CA GLU A 208 -8.38 15.51 6.49
C GLU A 208 -7.15 15.82 5.65
N GLU A 209 -6.63 17.05 5.76
CA GLU A 209 -5.39 17.45 5.10
C GLU A 209 -4.18 16.72 5.68
N PHE A 210 -4.13 16.53 7.01
CA PHE A 210 -3.09 15.74 7.66
C PHE A 210 -3.11 14.27 7.23
N CYS A 211 -4.30 13.66 7.09
CA CYS A 211 -4.44 12.31 6.53
C CYS A 211 -3.90 12.23 5.09
N SER A 212 -4.12 13.27 4.28
CA SER A 212 -3.61 13.35 2.91
C SER A 212 -2.07 13.40 2.88
N VAL A 213 -1.45 14.20 3.75
CA VAL A 213 0.03 14.23 3.91
C VAL A 213 0.57 12.89 4.45
N GLY A 214 -0.18 12.24 5.34
CA GLY A 214 0.12 10.89 5.83
C GLY A 214 0.15 9.85 4.71
N ALA A 215 -0.88 9.83 3.86
CA ALA A 215 -0.96 8.96 2.70
C ALA A 215 0.16 9.24 1.68
N CYS A 216 0.42 10.52 1.40
CA CYS A 216 1.55 10.98 0.59
C CYS A 216 2.87 10.40 1.09
N THR A 217 3.18 10.60 2.36
CA THR A 217 4.44 10.11 2.93
C THR A 217 4.52 8.59 2.91
N GLN A 218 3.41 7.89 3.15
CA GLN A 218 3.36 6.44 3.05
C GLN A 218 3.64 5.94 1.61
N ASN A 219 3.12 6.61 0.58
CA ASN A 219 3.46 6.29 -0.81
C ASN A 219 4.96 6.45 -1.07
N MET A 220 5.56 7.56 -0.61
CA MET A 220 7.01 7.78 -0.71
C MET A 220 7.80 6.66 -0.03
N MET A 221 7.42 6.25 1.18
CA MET A 221 8.13 5.20 1.93
C MET A 221 7.99 3.81 1.27
N LEU A 222 6.85 3.51 0.65
CA LEU A 222 6.67 2.26 -0.09
C LEU A 222 7.56 2.22 -1.32
N LEU A 223 7.61 3.32 -2.10
CA LEU A 223 8.49 3.40 -3.25
C LEU A 223 9.96 3.36 -2.82
N ALA A 224 10.34 4.05 -1.74
CA ALA A 224 11.69 3.99 -1.18
C ALA A 224 12.08 2.55 -0.80
N THR A 225 11.16 1.80 -0.18
CA THR A 225 11.38 0.39 0.14
C THR A 225 11.64 -0.44 -1.12
N SER A 226 10.93 -0.18 -2.21
CA SER A 226 11.13 -0.91 -3.47
C SER A 226 12.48 -0.61 -4.14
N TYR A 227 13.07 0.57 -3.88
CA TYR A 227 14.43 0.93 -4.28
C TYR A 227 15.51 0.42 -3.31
N GLY A 228 15.14 -0.22 -2.19
CA GLY A 228 16.09 -0.60 -1.14
C GLY A 228 16.61 0.60 -0.34
N ILE A 229 15.90 1.72 -0.32
CA ILE A 229 16.28 2.93 0.42
C ILE A 229 15.69 2.90 1.82
N ALA A 230 16.55 3.17 2.81
CA ALA A 230 16.14 3.34 4.20
C ALA A 230 15.31 4.64 4.34
N SER A 231 14.17 4.53 5.02
CA SER A 231 13.30 5.68 5.28
C SER A 231 12.79 5.69 6.71
N TYR A 232 12.67 6.90 7.27
CA TYR A 232 12.16 7.13 8.62
C TYR A 232 11.41 8.46 8.71
N TRP A 233 10.17 8.43 9.19
CA TRP A 233 9.46 9.66 9.56
C TRP A 233 9.88 10.06 10.99
N ALA A 234 10.52 11.22 11.12
CA ALA A 234 10.76 11.87 12.41
C ALA A 234 9.89 13.11 12.57
N SER A 235 9.12 13.18 13.65
CA SER A 235 8.32 14.38 13.93
C SER A 235 9.16 15.56 14.45
N PHE A 236 10.32 15.32 15.05
CA PHE A 236 11.10 16.35 15.77
C PHE A 236 10.28 17.10 16.86
N PRO A 237 10.89 17.95 17.71
CA PRO A 237 10.16 18.67 18.74
C PRO A 237 9.06 19.56 18.12
N ASP A 238 7.85 19.42 18.63
CA ASP A 238 6.69 20.23 18.28
C ASP A 238 6.93 21.73 18.52
N ILE A 239 7.53 22.08 19.66
CA ILE A 239 7.82 23.47 20.02
C ILE A 239 8.66 24.20 18.96
N VAL A 240 9.52 23.47 18.25
CA VAL A 240 10.34 24.00 17.16
C VAL A 240 9.50 24.10 15.89
N ARG A 241 8.76 23.04 15.54
CA ARG A 241 7.92 23.02 14.32
C ARG A 241 6.81 24.07 14.32
N GLU A 242 6.30 24.41 15.49
CA GLU A 242 5.24 25.42 15.64
C GLU A 242 5.77 26.85 15.72
N ALA A 243 7.08 27.05 15.92
CA ALA A 243 7.69 28.37 15.97
C ALA A 243 7.62 29.06 14.59
N ASP A 244 7.19 30.33 14.57
CA ASP A 244 7.05 31.11 13.34
C ASP A 244 8.39 31.29 12.61
N GLU A 245 9.49 31.42 13.35
CA GLU A 245 10.84 31.51 12.80
C GLU A 245 11.22 30.22 12.03
N PHE A 246 10.77 29.06 12.53
CA PHE A 246 10.99 27.79 11.84
C PHE A 246 10.12 27.66 10.60
N LYS A 247 8.85 28.09 10.68
CA LYS A 247 7.95 28.11 9.51
C LYS A 247 8.47 29.05 8.42
N GLN A 248 9.02 30.21 8.81
CA GLN A 248 9.71 31.12 7.91
C GLN A 248 10.96 30.49 7.28
N PHE A 249 11.79 29.80 8.07
CA PHE A 249 12.94 29.06 7.55
C PHE A 249 12.55 27.99 6.52
N LEU A 250 11.41 27.32 6.72
CA LEU A 250 10.85 26.37 5.75
C LEU A 250 10.16 27.05 4.56
N GLY A 251 9.96 28.36 4.57
CA GLY A 251 9.26 29.10 3.52
C GLY A 251 7.74 28.80 3.47
N ILE A 252 7.11 28.48 4.60
CA ILE A 252 5.67 28.22 4.70
C ILE A 252 4.96 29.30 5.53
N SER A 253 3.64 29.42 5.37
CA SER A 253 2.84 30.37 6.19
C SER A 253 2.86 29.97 7.66
N THR A 254 2.72 30.95 8.57
CA THR A 254 2.58 30.68 10.02
C THR A 254 1.34 29.83 10.34
N LYS A 255 0.33 29.88 9.46
CA LYS A 255 -0.89 29.05 9.55
C LYS A 255 -0.71 27.64 9.01
N ASP A 256 0.33 27.37 8.22
CA ASP A 256 0.63 26.02 7.72
C ASP A 256 1.22 25.16 8.86
N ARG A 257 1.38 23.86 8.60
CA ARG A 257 1.97 22.92 9.56
C ARG A 257 3.12 22.14 8.95
N CYS A 258 4.23 22.04 9.67
CA CYS A 258 5.23 21.00 9.42
C CYS A 258 4.86 19.76 10.23
N LEU A 259 4.58 18.63 9.58
CA LEU A 259 4.21 17.37 10.22
C LEU A 259 5.43 16.49 10.59
N GLY A 260 6.63 16.95 10.23
CA GLY A 260 7.90 16.28 10.48
C GLY A 260 8.75 16.16 9.23
N PHE A 261 9.63 15.17 9.24
CA PHE A 261 10.64 14.98 8.21
C PHE A 261 10.67 13.52 7.78
N LEU A 262 10.63 13.29 6.46
CA LEU A 262 11.02 12.02 5.88
C LEU A 262 12.53 12.01 5.70
N ILE A 263 13.21 11.17 6.47
CA ILE A 263 14.65 11.02 6.46
C ILE A 263 15.01 9.84 5.58
N LEU A 264 15.87 10.08 4.58
CA LEU A 264 16.24 9.09 3.57
C LEU A 264 17.75 8.84 3.60
N GLY A 265 18.13 7.60 3.32
CA GLY A 265 19.53 7.23 3.20
C GLY A 265 19.72 5.77 2.79
N GLN A 266 20.97 5.38 2.61
CA GLN A 266 21.36 3.99 2.40
C GLN A 266 21.70 3.34 3.75
N SER A 267 21.43 2.04 3.86
CA SER A 267 21.75 1.26 5.05
C SER A 267 22.04 -0.19 4.68
N ASP A 268 23.09 -0.76 5.26
CA ASP A 268 23.52 -2.13 5.01
C ASP A 268 22.72 -3.16 5.85
N VAL A 269 21.80 -2.68 6.69
CA VAL A 269 21.09 -3.50 7.68
C VAL A 269 19.57 -3.36 7.61
N ILE A 270 19.01 -2.90 6.48
CA ILE A 270 17.56 -2.74 6.29
C ILE A 270 16.83 -4.06 6.58
N ASP A 271 17.36 -5.19 6.10
CA ASP A 271 16.75 -6.50 6.27
C ASP A 271 16.79 -7.02 7.72
N SER A 272 17.61 -6.43 8.59
CA SER A 272 17.63 -6.77 10.02
C SER A 272 16.41 -6.26 10.79
N TYR A 273 15.69 -5.28 10.23
CA TYR A 273 14.55 -4.66 10.88
C TYR A 273 13.32 -5.57 10.86
N ARG A 274 12.94 -6.07 12.04
CA ARG A 274 11.75 -6.91 12.19
C ARG A 274 10.48 -6.07 12.30
N GLY A 275 9.42 -6.54 11.66
CA GLY A 275 8.08 -5.96 11.77
C GLY A 275 7.29 -6.72 12.82
N ALA A 276 6.65 -6.01 13.75
CA ALA A 276 5.72 -6.58 14.69
C ALA A 276 4.37 -5.87 14.56
N ARG A 277 3.27 -6.64 14.48
CA ARG A 277 1.89 -6.13 14.47
C ARG A 277 1.05 -7.02 15.39
N LYS A 278 0.14 -6.40 16.14
CA LYS A 278 -0.94 -7.12 16.81
C LYS A 278 -1.93 -7.62 15.75
N ASP A 279 -2.77 -8.58 16.13
CA ASP A 279 -3.81 -9.08 15.22
C ASP A 279 -4.71 -7.93 14.77
N VAL A 280 -5.13 -7.97 13.50
CA VAL A 280 -6.08 -7.00 12.94
C VAL A 280 -7.48 -7.24 13.51
N ALA A 281 -7.81 -8.49 13.89
CA ALA A 281 -9.09 -8.84 14.50
C ALA A 281 -9.36 -8.05 15.79
N ASP A 282 -8.32 -7.78 16.60
CA ASP A 282 -8.42 -7.02 17.86
C ASP A 282 -8.94 -5.58 17.67
N LYS A 283 -8.98 -5.09 16.43
CA LYS A 283 -9.31 -3.70 16.09
C LYS A 283 -10.36 -3.62 14.97
N THR A 284 -11.01 -4.74 14.64
CA THR A 284 -11.97 -4.83 13.55
C THR A 284 -13.32 -5.28 14.09
N VAL A 285 -14.38 -4.53 13.76
CA VAL A 285 -15.77 -4.92 14.04
C VAL A 285 -16.51 -4.99 12.71
N PHE A 286 -16.94 -6.19 12.35
CA PHE A 286 -17.86 -6.39 11.23
C PHE A 286 -19.29 -6.16 11.73
N ARG A 287 -20.09 -5.44 10.94
CA ARG A 287 -21.53 -5.26 11.15
C ARG A 287 -22.21 -5.71 9.86
N GLU A 288 -23.15 -6.64 9.98
CA GLU A 288 -23.96 -7.21 8.90
C GLU A 288 -25.39 -6.69 8.95
#